data_AF-A0A139MUX2-F1
#
_entry.id   AF-A0A139MUX2-F1
#
_cell.length_a   1.000
_cell.length_b   1.000
_cell.length_c   1.000
_cell.angle_alpha   90.00
_cell.angle_beta   90.00
_cell.angle_gamma   90.00
#
_symmetry.space_group_name_H-M   'P 1'
#
loop_
_entity.id
_entity.type
_entity.pdbx_description
1 polymer ?
#
loop_
_entity_poly.entity_id
_entity_poly.type
_entity_poly.pdbx_seq_one_letter_code
_entity_poly.pdbx_strand_id
1 'polypeptide(L)'
;MENVNQISQCQTLWARNKYLVLSHSSKIYLEIRQYLKRDLVEATHVQDLIVQAVALPENRGQVCNAFQHVWGYFKRKASPAEKEEFMLLLERYQAGQVEQEALVEAVKGLLRKYPNSYLQQSTLIFGD
;
A
#
# COMPACT_ATOMS: atom_id res chain seq x y z
N MET A 1 30.38 1.31 -3.52
CA MET A 1 29.58 0.10 -3.79
C MET A 1 28.54 -0.12 -2.70
N GLU A 2 28.87 0.09 -1.42
CA GLU A 2 27.98 -0.12 -0.27
C GLU A 2 26.72 0.79 -0.28
N ASN A 3 26.86 2.09 -0.55
CA ASN A 3 25.71 3.02 -0.64
C ASN A 3 24.74 2.69 -1.81
N VAL A 4 25.26 2.26 -2.97
CA VAL A 4 24.41 1.87 -4.12
C VAL A 4 23.55 0.64 -3.77
N ASN A 5 24.10 -0.29 -2.99
CA ASN A 5 23.36 -1.44 -2.48
C ASN A 5 22.26 -1.00 -1.50
N GLN A 6 22.56 -0.09 -0.57
CA GLN A 6 21.57 0.45 0.37
C GLN A 6 20.41 1.17 -0.33
N ILE A 7 20.69 2.02 -1.32
CA ILE A 7 19.65 2.71 -2.10
C ILE A 7 18.71 1.69 -2.76
N SER A 8 19.28 0.66 -3.41
CA SER A 8 18.47 -0.39 -4.07
C SER A 8 17.60 -1.18 -3.08
N GLN A 9 18.16 -1.54 -1.91
CA GLN A 9 17.43 -2.22 -0.85
C GLN A 9 16.29 -1.35 -0.30
N CYS A 10 16.57 -0.08 -0.01
CA CYS A 10 15.57 0.89 0.43
C CYS A 10 14.41 1.03 -0.57
N GLN A 11 14.72 1.15 -1.86
CA GLN A 11 13.68 1.26 -2.90
C GLN A 11 12.86 -0.03 -3.02
N THR A 12 13.47 -1.20 -2.86
CA THR A 12 12.78 -2.49 -2.90
C THR A 12 11.85 -2.64 -1.69
N LEU A 13 12.34 -2.38 -0.48
CA LEU A 13 11.54 -2.38 0.76
C LEU A 13 10.37 -1.40 0.65
N TRP A 14 10.64 -0.19 0.17
CA TRP A 14 9.62 0.82 0.00
C TRP A 14 8.58 0.44 -1.04
N ALA A 15 9.00 -0.04 -2.21
CA ALA A 15 8.07 -0.44 -3.26
C ALA A 15 7.09 -1.53 -2.79
N ARG A 16 7.58 -2.51 -2.02
CA ARG A 16 6.80 -3.61 -1.45
C ARG A 16 5.77 -3.11 -0.40
N ASN A 17 6.20 -2.20 0.47
CA ASN A 17 5.49 -1.84 1.70
C ASN A 17 4.74 -0.50 1.67
N LYS A 18 4.94 0.36 0.67
CA LYS A 18 4.40 1.73 0.71
C LYS A 18 2.89 1.81 0.95
N TYR A 19 2.10 0.87 0.43
CA TYR A 19 0.64 0.87 0.65
C TYR A 19 0.24 0.31 2.01
N LEU A 20 1.02 -0.63 2.57
CA LEU A 20 0.88 -1.05 3.95
C LEU A 20 1.17 0.13 4.88
N VAL A 21 2.30 0.82 4.70
CA VAL A 21 2.61 2.01 5.50
C VAL A 21 1.53 3.08 5.35
N LEU A 22 1.03 3.32 4.14
CA LEU A 22 -0.05 4.28 3.90
C LEU A 22 -1.35 3.89 4.60
N SER A 23 -1.68 2.59 4.68
CA SER A 23 -2.90 2.12 5.32
C SER A 23 -2.86 2.30 6.84
N HIS A 24 -1.67 2.39 7.45
CA HIS A 24 -1.52 2.70 8.87
C HIS A 24 -1.25 4.19 9.16
N SER A 25 -0.43 4.87 8.34
CA SER A 25 0.00 6.24 8.62
C SER A 25 0.51 6.98 7.39
N SER A 26 -0.31 7.92 6.90
CA SER A 26 0.13 8.92 5.91
C SER A 26 1.33 9.75 6.38
N LYS A 27 1.50 9.97 7.69
CA LYS A 27 2.66 10.71 8.23
C LYS A 27 3.96 9.93 7.99
N ILE A 28 4.00 8.65 8.38
CA ILE A 28 5.19 7.82 8.21
C ILE A 28 5.45 7.52 6.73
N TYR A 29 4.38 7.37 5.93
CA TYR A 29 4.50 7.27 4.47
C TYR A 29 5.28 8.46 3.87
N LEU A 30 4.95 9.68 4.29
CA LEU A 30 5.64 10.88 3.84
C LEU A 30 7.06 10.98 4.38
N GLU A 31 7.29 10.55 5.62
CA GLU A 31 8.62 10.49 6.24
C GLU A 31 9.57 9.58 5.46
N ILE A 32 9.17 8.34 5.15
CA ILE A 32 9.96 7.43 4.31
C ILE A 32 10.19 8.06 2.94
N ARG A 33 9.14 8.62 2.30
CA ARG A 33 9.27 9.26 0.99
C ARG A 33 10.26 10.44 0.99
N GLN A 34 10.35 11.19 2.08
CA GLN A 34 11.33 12.28 2.24
C GLN A 34 12.73 11.74 2.51
N TYR A 35 12.86 10.71 3.34
CA TYR A 35 14.13 10.06 3.65
C TYR A 35 14.80 9.50 2.39
N LEU A 36 14.03 8.84 1.51
CA LEU A 36 14.50 8.26 0.26
C LEU A 36 14.97 9.27 -0.80
N LYS A 37 14.85 10.58 -0.54
CA LYS A 37 15.39 11.64 -1.42
C LYS A 37 16.82 12.06 -1.04
N ARG A 38 17.37 11.53 0.05
CA ARG A 38 18.72 11.85 0.52
C ARG A 38 19.77 11.05 -0.25
N ASP A 39 21.00 11.55 -0.27
CA ASP A 39 22.14 10.89 -0.93
C ASP A 39 22.66 9.67 -0.16
N LEU A 40 22.39 9.63 1.15
CA LEU A 40 22.76 8.54 2.06
C LEU A 40 21.50 8.04 2.77
N VAL A 41 21.21 6.76 2.58
CA VAL A 41 20.04 6.06 3.15
C VAL A 41 20.46 4.67 3.60
N GLU A 42 19.77 4.15 4.62
CA GLU A 42 20.00 2.83 5.19
C GLU A 42 18.70 2.03 5.19
N ALA A 43 18.75 0.78 4.71
CA ALA A 43 17.58 -0.10 4.63
C ALA A 43 17.00 -0.40 6.01
N THR A 44 17.84 -0.48 7.04
CA THR A 44 17.42 -0.68 8.44
C THR A 44 16.52 0.45 8.92
N HIS A 45 16.83 1.71 8.60
CA HIS A 45 15.99 2.83 8.99
C HIS A 45 14.62 2.81 8.30
N VAL A 46 14.58 2.43 7.02
CA VAL A 46 13.30 2.24 6.30
C VAL A 46 12.49 1.12 6.95
N GLN A 47 13.14 0.02 7.32
CA GLN A 47 12.49 -1.09 8.02
C GLN A 47 11.92 -0.68 9.38
N ASP A 48 12.67 0.10 10.17
CA ASP A 48 12.21 0.61 11.46
C ASP A 48 10.96 1.48 11.31
N LEU A 49 10.91 2.35 10.29
CA LEU A 49 9.73 3.17 10.00
C LEU A 49 8.53 2.32 9.56
N ILE A 50 8.75 1.27 8.78
CA ILE A 50 7.68 0.32 8.41
C ILE A 50 7.12 -0.37 9.65
N VAL A 51 7.99 -0.88 10.53
CA VAL A 51 7.57 -1.52 11.80
C VAL A 51 6.79 -0.55 12.68
N GLN A 52 7.26 0.69 12.80
CA GLN A 52 6.55 1.74 13.53
C GLN A 52 5.16 2.02 12.97
N ALA A 53 5.00 2.03 11.64
CA ALA A 53 3.70 2.20 11.02
C ALA A 53 2.75 1.04 11.35
N VAL A 54 3.20 -0.19 11.19
CA VAL A 54 2.38 -1.39 11.43
C VAL A 54 1.97 -1.54 12.90
N ALA A 55 2.77 -1.03 13.83
CA ALA A 55 2.45 -1.03 15.27
C ALA A 55 1.33 -0.04 15.65
N LEU A 56 0.94 0.88 14.77
CA LEU A 56 -0.14 1.82 15.04
C LEU A 56 -1.50 1.12 14.96
N PRO A 57 -2.47 1.51 15.81
CA PRO A 57 -3.82 0.99 15.72
C PRO A 57 -4.43 1.30 14.35
N GLU A 58 -5.31 0.41 13.88
CA GLU A 58 -6.00 0.58 12.62
C GLU A 58 -6.74 1.93 12.59
N ASN A 59 -6.61 2.61 11.45
CA ASN A 59 -7.43 3.77 11.13
C ASN A 59 -8.15 3.50 9.81
N ARG A 60 -9.47 3.26 9.88
CA ARG A 60 -10.28 2.93 8.69
C ARG A 60 -10.16 3.98 7.58
N GLY A 61 -10.03 5.26 7.94
CA GLY A 61 -9.79 6.33 6.96
C GLY A 61 -8.45 6.21 6.23
N GLN A 62 -7.37 5.85 6.93
CA GLN A 62 -6.05 5.59 6.31
C GLN A 62 -6.08 4.35 5.42
N VAL A 63 -6.74 3.27 5.85
CA VAL A 63 -6.93 2.07 5.04
C VAL A 63 -7.71 2.39 3.77
N CYS A 64 -8.85 3.09 3.88
CA CYS A 64 -9.62 3.54 2.72
C CYS A 64 -8.77 4.37 1.75
N ASN A 65 -7.99 5.32 2.26
CA ASN A 65 -7.08 6.12 1.46
C ASN A 65 -6.06 5.25 0.70
N ALA A 66 -5.43 4.28 1.38
CA ALA A 66 -4.49 3.36 0.75
C ALA A 66 -5.13 2.54 -0.38
N PHE A 67 -6.35 2.01 -0.16
CA PHE A 67 -7.06 1.25 -1.19
C PHE A 67 -7.58 2.14 -2.34
N GLN A 68 -7.90 3.41 -2.11
CA GLN A 68 -8.17 4.37 -3.18
C GLN A 68 -6.93 4.63 -4.05
N HIS A 69 -5.73 4.67 -3.45
CA HIS A 69 -4.49 4.72 -4.21
C HIS A 69 -4.26 3.45 -5.04
N VAL A 70 -4.54 2.26 -4.47
CA VAL A 70 -4.49 0.98 -5.19
C VAL A 70 -5.49 0.95 -6.35
N TRP A 71 -6.72 1.46 -6.15
CA TRP A 71 -7.71 1.62 -7.22
C TRP A 71 -7.19 2.43 -8.42
N GLY A 72 -6.29 3.39 -8.16
CA GLY A 72 -5.64 4.19 -9.20
C GLY A 72 -4.95 3.39 -10.31
N TYR A 73 -4.53 2.15 -10.04
CA TYR A 73 -3.93 1.25 -11.02
C TYR A 73 -4.95 0.63 -11.99
N PHE A 74 -6.20 0.47 -11.55
CA PHE A 74 -7.26 -0.16 -12.32
C PHE A 74 -8.15 0.85 -13.05
N LYS A 75 -8.18 2.12 -12.60
CA LYS A 75 -9.14 3.14 -13.05
C LYS A 75 -9.27 3.37 -14.57
N ARG A 76 -8.24 3.03 -15.36
CA ARG A 76 -8.25 3.18 -16.83
C ARG A 76 -8.71 1.93 -17.58
N LYS A 77 -8.80 0.79 -16.89
CA LYS A 77 -9.10 -0.54 -17.47
C LYS A 77 -10.38 -1.16 -16.91
N ALA A 78 -10.68 -0.89 -15.64
CA ALA A 78 -11.89 -1.36 -14.98
C ALA A 78 -13.11 -0.64 -15.54
N SER A 79 -14.20 -1.40 -15.63
CA SER A 79 -15.52 -0.91 -16.03
C SER A 79 -16.13 0.03 -14.98
N PRO A 80 -17.15 0.83 -15.37
CA PRO A 80 -17.90 1.64 -14.41
C PRO A 80 -18.53 0.82 -13.29
N ALA A 81 -19.06 -0.37 -13.59
CA ALA A 81 -19.67 -1.25 -12.60
C ALA A 81 -18.64 -1.76 -11.57
N GLU A 82 -17.43 -2.16 -11.99
CA GLU A 82 -16.36 -2.57 -11.07
C GLU A 82 -15.89 -1.40 -10.19
N LYS A 83 -15.91 -0.17 -10.72
CA LYS A 83 -15.64 1.03 -9.93
C LYS A 83 -16.68 1.23 -8.85
N GLU A 84 -17.97 1.16 -9.21
CA GLU A 84 -19.07 1.32 -8.26
C GLU A 84 -19.02 0.26 -7.17
N GLU A 85 -18.80 -1.01 -7.54
CA GLU A 85 -18.66 -2.13 -6.59
C GLU A 85 -17.50 -1.91 -5.62
N PHE A 86 -16.33 -1.51 -6.13
CA PHE A 86 -15.15 -1.26 -5.29
C PHE A 86 -15.36 -0.06 -4.34
N MET A 87 -15.99 1.02 -4.81
CA MET A 87 -16.27 2.20 -3.97
C MET A 87 -17.32 1.88 -2.90
N LEU A 88 -18.36 1.12 -3.23
CA LEU A 88 -19.34 0.64 -2.26
C LEU A 88 -18.67 -0.24 -1.19
N LEU A 89 -17.73 -1.10 -1.58
CA LEU A 89 -16.99 -1.92 -0.64
C LEU A 89 -16.13 -1.07 0.33
N LEU A 90 -15.51 -0.01 -0.17
CA LEU A 90 -14.80 0.96 0.67
C LEU A 90 -15.72 1.67 1.67
N GLU A 91 -16.91 2.08 1.24
CA GLU A 91 -17.92 2.69 2.12
C GLU A 91 -18.35 1.73 3.23
N ARG A 92 -18.63 0.46 2.88
CA ARG A 92 -18.98 -0.58 3.85
C ARG A 92 -17.84 -0.85 4.83
N TYR A 93 -16.59 -0.87 4.36
CA TYR A 93 -15.43 -1.00 5.22
C TYR A 93 -15.30 0.20 6.15
N GLN A 94 -15.43 1.43 5.64
CA GLN A 94 -15.36 2.64 6.45
C GLN A 94 -16.43 2.66 7.55
N ALA A 95 -17.62 2.12 7.26
CA ALA A 95 -18.74 1.97 8.21
C ALA A 95 -18.59 0.78 9.18
N GLY A 96 -17.52 -0.02 9.10
CA GLY A 96 -17.30 -1.18 9.96
C GLY A 96 -18.20 -2.38 9.64
N GLN A 97 -18.75 -2.44 8.42
CA GLN A 97 -19.66 -3.52 7.99
C GLN A 97 -18.94 -4.70 7.34
N VAL A 98 -17.67 -4.50 6.95
CA VAL A 98 -16.78 -5.53 6.43
C VAL A 98 -15.37 -5.30 6.98
N GLU A 99 -14.58 -6.37 7.04
CA GLU A 99 -13.18 -6.33 7.44
C GLU A 99 -12.26 -6.04 6.25
N GLN A 100 -10.99 -5.69 6.55
CA GLN A 100 -10.00 -5.30 5.55
C GLN A 100 -9.73 -6.42 4.54
N GLU A 101 -9.86 -7.68 4.93
CA GLU A 101 -9.70 -8.86 4.08
C GLU A 101 -10.62 -8.81 2.85
N ALA A 102 -11.83 -8.23 2.99
CA ALA A 102 -12.74 -8.08 1.86
C ALA A 102 -12.16 -7.14 0.78
N LEU A 103 -11.49 -6.05 1.19
CA LEU A 103 -10.80 -5.13 0.28
C LEU A 103 -9.63 -5.83 -0.41
N VAL A 104 -8.85 -6.62 0.34
CA VAL A 104 -7.74 -7.41 -0.20
C VAL A 104 -8.22 -8.39 -1.26
N GLU A 105 -9.28 -9.15 -1.00
CA GLU A 105 -9.84 -10.10 -1.97
C GLU A 105 -10.42 -9.41 -3.21
N ALA A 106 -11.05 -8.25 -3.06
CA ALA A 106 -11.50 -7.45 -4.20
C ALA A 106 -10.32 -7.02 -5.09
N VAL A 107 -9.21 -6.55 -4.50
CA VAL A 107 -8.00 -6.20 -5.25
C VAL A 107 -7.40 -7.43 -5.93
N LYS A 108 -7.34 -8.59 -5.27
CA LYS A 108 -6.87 -9.84 -5.90
C LYS A 108 -7.75 -10.23 -7.09
N GLY A 109 -9.07 -10.07 -6.98
CA GLY A 109 -10.01 -10.26 -8.09
C GLY A 109 -9.68 -9.37 -9.28
N LEU A 110 -9.48 -8.07 -9.04
CA LEU A 110 -9.06 -7.12 -10.08
C LEU A 110 -7.70 -7.48 -10.69
N LEU A 111 -6.74 -7.96 -9.91
CA LEU A 111 -5.42 -8.38 -10.42
C LEU A 111 -5.47 -9.61 -11.31
N ARG A 112 -6.42 -10.53 -11.11
CA ARG A 112 -6.63 -11.67 -12.03
C ARG A 112 -7.08 -11.20 -13.41
N LYS A 113 -7.94 -10.18 -13.47
CA LYS A 113 -8.48 -9.61 -14.72
C LYS A 113 -7.55 -8.57 -15.35
N TYR A 114 -6.86 -7.80 -14.52
CA TYR A 114 -5.97 -6.71 -14.90
C TYR A 114 -4.61 -6.87 -14.20
N PRO A 115 -3.76 -7.81 -14.65
CA PRO A 115 -2.48 -8.08 -14.02
C PRO A 115 -1.61 -6.83 -13.89
N ASN A 116 -0.96 -6.70 -12.74
CA ASN A 116 -0.04 -5.63 -12.43
C ASN A 116 1.10 -6.16 -11.55
N SER A 117 2.28 -6.33 -12.14
CA SER A 117 3.45 -6.91 -11.46
C SER A 117 3.87 -6.14 -10.22
N TYR A 118 3.68 -4.82 -10.23
CA TYR A 118 4.01 -3.97 -9.09
C TYR A 118 3.09 -4.24 -7.89
N LEU A 119 1.77 -4.27 -8.09
CA LEU A 119 0.82 -4.56 -7.02
C LEU A 119 0.88 -6.03 -6.56
N GLN A 120 1.26 -6.96 -7.44
CA GLN A 120 1.47 -8.37 -7.10
C GLN A 120 2.61 -8.59 -6.11
N GLN A 121 3.50 -7.61 -5.94
CA GLN A 121 4.56 -7.63 -4.94
C GLN A 121 4.18 -6.86 -3.67
N SER A 122 2.96 -6.35 -3.53
CA SER A 122 2.58 -5.52 -2.38
C SER A 122 2.27 -6.35 -1.14
N THR A 123 2.95 -6.06 -0.03
CA THR A 123 2.71 -6.70 1.28
C THR A 123 1.28 -6.45 1.79
N LEU A 124 0.66 -5.30 1.48
CA LEU A 124 -0.74 -5.03 1.84
C LEU A 124 -1.72 -6.05 1.24
N ILE A 125 -1.41 -6.61 0.06
CA ILE A 125 -2.34 -7.47 -0.69
C ILE A 125 -2.00 -8.95 -0.52
N PHE A 126 -0.72 -9.29 -0.47
CA PHE A 126 -0.26 -10.70 -0.45
C PHE A 126 0.46 -11.11 0.84
N GLY A 127 0.66 -10.19 1.78
CA GLY A 127 1.47 -10.44 2.95
C GLY A 127 2.96 -10.52 2.62
N ASP A 128 3.75 -10.89 3.63
CA ASP A 128 5.19 -11.15 3.47
C ASP A 128 5.52 -12.60 3.15
#